data_AF-A0A521PAV8-F1
#
_entry.id   AF-A0A521PAV8-F1
#
_cell.length_a   1.000
_cell.length_b   1.000
_cell.length_c   1.000
_cell.angle_alpha   90.00
_cell.angle_beta   90.00
_cell.angle_gamma   90.00
#
_symmetry.space_group_name_H-M   'P 1'
#
loop_
_entity.id
_entity.type
_entity.pdbx_description
1 polymer ?
#
loop_
_entity_poly.entity_id
_entity_poly.type
_entity_poly.pdbx_seq_one_letter_code
_entity_poly.pdbx_strand_id
1 'polypeptide(L)'
;MLISLVSALALAAQTPPPQDAGAMSTAPGVDAVESQRFREAVAYANPMPRGAPEGDYPLVAWCEALVNGHVALGETLTDADPLDLDIIRLGRLEAADFRAALNAAEPRQTAASRAAAAAAAAEAAAKWTPLVGQEEAVRSQAFGLFFGLPGRCEHAARRIRLNITTPPATPEDVGLE
;
A
#
# COMPACT_ATOMS: atom_id res chain seq x y z
N MET A 1 61.12 -46.90 -2.57
CA MET A 1 60.56 -46.88 -1.19
C MET A 1 59.68 -45.64 -1.10
N LEU A 2 58.36 -45.79 -1.13
CA LEU A 2 57.46 -45.75 0.06
C LEU A 2 57.40 -44.29 0.59
N ILE A 3 56.30 -43.53 0.50
CA ILE A 3 54.92 -43.85 0.90
C ILE A 3 53.91 -42.90 0.19
N SER A 4 52.81 -43.48 -0.29
CA SER A 4 51.58 -42.79 -0.71
C SER A 4 50.87 -42.14 0.48
N LEU A 5 50.34 -40.93 0.31
CA LEU A 5 49.20 -40.45 1.10
C LEU A 5 48.07 -40.05 0.14
N VAL A 6 47.06 -40.93 0.08
CA VAL A 6 45.76 -40.65 -0.51
C VAL A 6 44.90 -40.07 0.60
N SER A 7 44.64 -38.76 0.56
CA SER A 7 43.64 -38.13 1.43
C SER A 7 42.28 -38.28 0.76
N ALA A 8 41.46 -39.20 1.26
CA ALA A 8 40.07 -39.34 0.87
C ALA A 8 39.25 -38.16 1.40
N LEU A 9 38.72 -37.33 0.48
CA LEU A 9 37.70 -36.34 0.79
C LEU A 9 36.38 -37.08 1.02
N ALA A 10 35.97 -37.22 2.28
CA ALA A 10 34.62 -37.65 2.62
C ALA A 10 33.67 -36.46 2.42
N LEU A 11 33.02 -36.39 1.25
CA LEU A 11 31.82 -35.56 1.06
C LEU A 11 30.71 -36.13 1.94
N ALA A 12 30.52 -35.55 3.11
CA ALA A 12 29.29 -35.75 3.88
C ALA A 12 28.13 -35.19 3.07
N ALA A 13 27.36 -36.08 2.44
CA ALA A 13 26.07 -35.76 1.85
C ALA A 13 25.14 -35.28 2.99
N GLN A 14 25.03 -33.96 3.13
CA GLN A 14 23.98 -33.35 3.95
C GLN A 14 22.67 -33.60 3.23
N THR A 15 21.92 -34.61 3.69
CA THR A 15 20.53 -34.77 3.32
C THR A 15 19.79 -33.52 3.82
N PRO A 16 19.11 -32.76 2.94
CA PRO A 16 18.23 -31.69 3.38
C PRO A 16 17.19 -32.30 4.34
N PRO A 17 16.84 -31.63 5.45
CA PRO A 17 15.74 -32.10 6.27
C PRO A 17 14.49 -32.22 5.39
N PRO A 18 13.64 -33.23 5.61
CA PRO A 18 12.41 -33.39 4.84
C PRO A 18 11.61 -32.10 4.96
N GLN A 19 11.36 -31.46 3.81
CA GLN A 19 10.38 -30.39 3.73
C GLN A 19 9.04 -31.07 4.01
N ASP A 20 8.56 -30.91 5.24
CA ASP A 20 7.16 -31.17 5.54
C ASP A 20 6.34 -30.44 4.48
N ALA A 21 5.61 -31.21 3.68
CA ALA A 21 4.52 -30.73 2.84
C ALA A 21 3.37 -30.28 3.76
N GLY A 22 3.68 -29.35 4.67
CA GLY A 22 2.72 -28.67 5.51
C GLY A 22 2.06 -27.62 4.64
N ALA A 23 0.76 -27.75 4.46
CA ALA A 23 -0.07 -26.69 3.89
C ALA A 23 0.37 -25.35 4.48
N MET A 24 0.68 -24.37 3.62
CA MET A 24 0.97 -23.01 4.08
C MET A 24 -0.19 -22.55 4.95
N SER A 25 0.06 -22.45 6.26
CA SER A 25 -0.90 -21.87 7.18
C SER A 25 -1.13 -20.43 6.73
N THR A 26 -2.35 -20.11 6.32
CA THR A 26 -2.76 -18.74 5.94
C THR A 26 -3.13 -17.90 7.17
N ALA A 27 -3.10 -18.49 8.37
CA ALA A 27 -3.25 -17.76 9.61
C ALA A 27 -1.96 -16.97 9.89
N PRO A 28 -2.03 -15.64 10.11
CA PRO A 28 -0.85 -14.86 10.46
C PRO A 28 -0.24 -15.40 11.76
N GLY A 29 1.02 -15.81 11.72
CA GLY A 29 1.80 -16.08 12.93
C GLY A 29 2.02 -14.81 13.75
N VAL A 30 2.46 -14.96 15.00
CA VAL A 30 2.77 -13.83 15.91
C VAL A 30 3.72 -12.81 15.26
N ASP A 31 4.75 -13.31 14.56
CA ASP A 31 5.72 -12.47 13.84
C ASP A 31 5.06 -11.60 12.76
N ALA A 32 3.99 -12.08 12.12
CA ALA A 32 3.25 -11.32 11.11
C ALA A 32 2.41 -10.21 11.75
N VAL A 33 1.87 -10.43 12.95
CA VAL A 33 1.11 -9.42 13.70
C VAL A 33 2.05 -8.32 14.19
N GLU A 34 3.18 -8.67 14.80
CA GLU A 34 4.15 -7.68 15.29
C GLU A 34 4.78 -6.88 14.14
N SER A 35 5.12 -7.53 13.02
CA SER A 35 5.59 -6.83 11.82
C SER A 35 4.55 -5.85 11.26
N GLN A 36 3.26 -6.22 11.34
CA GLN A 36 2.18 -5.35 10.88
C GLN A 36 1.97 -4.17 11.83
N ARG A 37 2.06 -4.39 13.15
CA ARG A 37 2.01 -3.33 14.18
C ARG A 37 3.16 -2.34 13.99
N PHE A 38 4.37 -2.84 13.77
CA PHE A 38 5.55 -2.02 13.48
C PHE A 38 5.35 -1.14 12.24
N ARG A 39 4.92 -1.72 11.10
CA ARG A 39 4.66 -0.95 9.88
C ARG A 39 3.56 0.09 10.04
N GLU A 40 2.51 -0.26 10.78
CA GLU A 40 1.42 0.67 11.08
C GLU A 40 1.92 1.84 11.95
N ALA A 41 2.75 1.58 12.96
CA ALA A 41 3.34 2.64 13.78
C ALA A 41 4.19 3.60 12.94
N VAL A 42 5.03 3.08 12.04
CA VAL A 42 5.82 3.91 11.12
C VAL A 42 4.93 4.72 10.18
N ALA A 43 3.88 4.11 9.62
CA ALA A 43 2.94 4.80 8.74
C ALA A 43 2.17 5.92 9.47
N TYR A 44 1.81 5.70 10.74
CA TYR A 44 1.04 6.63 11.54
C TYR A 44 1.87 7.70 12.26
N ALA A 45 3.19 7.53 12.37
CA ALA A 45 4.09 8.53 12.93
C ALA A 45 4.39 9.68 11.95
N ASN A 46 4.30 9.44 10.65
CA ASN A 46 4.61 10.45 9.64
C ASN A 46 3.47 11.48 9.51
N PRO A 47 3.78 12.79 9.48
CA PRO A 47 2.76 13.81 9.28
C PRO A 47 2.10 13.66 7.91
N MET A 48 0.79 13.89 7.87
CA MET A 48 0.05 13.82 6.61
C MET A 48 0.34 15.01 5.71
N PRO A 49 0.33 14.83 4.38
CA PRO A 49 0.44 15.95 3.45
C PRO A 49 -0.73 16.92 3.66
N ARG A 50 -0.47 18.20 3.36
CA ARG A 50 -1.48 19.25 3.52
C ARG A 50 -2.77 18.91 2.76
N GLY A 51 -3.90 18.99 3.46
CA GLY A 51 -5.22 18.71 2.91
C GLY A 51 -5.64 17.23 2.94
N ALA A 52 -4.78 16.33 3.42
CA ALA A 52 -5.21 14.96 3.70
C ALA A 52 -5.99 14.90 5.03
N PRO A 53 -7.12 14.17 5.10
CA PRO A 53 -7.87 13.98 6.34
C PRO A 53 -7.10 13.15 7.38
N GLU A 54 -7.36 13.39 8.66
CA GLU A 54 -6.79 12.60 9.76
C GLU A 54 -7.56 11.29 10.02
N GLY A 55 -8.88 11.29 9.84
CA GLY A 55 -9.72 10.11 10.09
C GLY A 55 -9.62 9.06 8.98
N ASP A 56 -9.55 7.78 9.34
CA ASP A 56 -9.30 6.68 8.39
C ASP A 56 -10.33 6.62 7.24
N TYR A 57 -11.64 6.76 7.51
CA TYR A 57 -12.66 6.66 6.46
C TYR A 57 -12.58 7.80 5.43
N PRO A 58 -12.57 9.10 5.80
CA PRO A 58 -12.36 10.17 4.84
C PRO A 58 -10.96 10.14 4.21
N LEU A 59 -9.93 9.67 4.93
CA LEU A 59 -8.60 9.51 4.37
C LEU A 59 -8.60 8.49 3.22
N VAL A 60 -9.21 7.32 3.39
CA VAL A 60 -9.25 6.30 2.33
C VAL A 60 -9.99 6.81 1.09
N ALA A 61 -11.06 7.59 1.26
CA ALA A 61 -11.77 8.23 0.14
C ALA A 61 -10.88 9.26 -0.60
N TRP A 62 -10.07 10.01 0.15
CA TRP A 62 -9.08 10.93 -0.42
C TRP A 62 -7.99 10.17 -1.19
N CYS A 63 -7.45 9.09 -0.63
CA CYS A 63 -6.44 8.23 -1.26
C CYS A 63 -6.99 7.62 -2.56
N GLU A 64 -8.21 7.07 -2.53
CA GLU A 64 -8.86 6.50 -3.72
C GLU A 64 -9.02 7.53 -4.84
N ALA A 65 -9.44 8.76 -4.51
CA ALA A 65 -9.60 9.83 -5.49
C ALA A 65 -8.26 10.29 -6.08
N LEU A 66 -7.18 10.29 -5.28
CA LEU A 66 -5.85 10.56 -5.81
C LEU A 66 -5.40 9.52 -6.83
N VAL A 67 -5.51 8.23 -6.49
CA VAL A 67 -5.10 7.14 -7.40
C VAL A 67 -5.95 7.14 -8.68
N ASN A 68 -7.26 7.32 -8.56
CA ASN A 68 -8.12 7.41 -9.75
C ASN A 68 -7.73 8.59 -10.66
N GLY A 69 -7.38 9.74 -10.08
CA GLY A 69 -6.94 10.88 -10.88
C GLY A 69 -5.56 10.69 -11.52
N HIS A 70 -4.65 9.98 -10.83
CA HIS A 70 -3.36 9.57 -11.41
C HIS A 70 -3.53 8.62 -12.59
N VAL A 71 -4.38 7.60 -12.42
CA VAL A 71 -4.78 6.67 -13.49
C VAL A 71 -5.36 7.45 -14.67
N ALA A 72 -6.32 8.33 -14.41
CA ALA A 72 -6.96 9.14 -15.45
C ALA A 72 -5.95 10.04 -16.18
N LEU A 73 -4.95 10.58 -15.48
CA LEU A 73 -3.88 11.36 -16.11
C LEU A 73 -3.01 10.50 -17.03
N GLY A 74 -2.60 9.31 -16.58
CA GLY A 74 -1.83 8.37 -17.40
C GLY A 74 -2.57 7.92 -18.66
N GLU A 75 -3.89 7.72 -18.56
CA GLU A 75 -4.75 7.38 -19.69
C GLU A 75 -4.83 8.47 -20.77
N THR A 76 -4.35 9.70 -20.50
CA THR A 76 -4.28 10.77 -21.49
C THR A 76 -3.01 10.79 -22.34
N LEU A 77 -2.00 9.98 -21.99
CA LEU A 77 -0.72 9.93 -22.68
C LEU A 77 -0.87 9.20 -24.02
N THR A 78 -0.35 9.78 -25.11
CA THR A 78 -0.50 9.20 -26.46
C THR A 78 0.51 8.09 -26.74
N ASP A 79 1.74 8.22 -26.26
CA ASP A 79 2.83 7.26 -26.45
C ASP A 79 3.21 6.56 -25.13
N ALA A 80 2.22 6.05 -24.39
CA ALA A 80 2.44 5.33 -23.14
C ALA A 80 3.30 4.07 -23.33
N ASP A 81 4.39 3.96 -22.58
CA ASP A 81 5.30 2.82 -22.65
C ASP A 81 4.78 1.61 -21.82
N PRO A 82 5.41 0.42 -21.88
CA PRO A 82 4.95 -0.73 -21.10
C PRO A 82 4.94 -0.52 -19.58
N LEU A 83 5.83 0.31 -19.04
CA LEU A 83 5.85 0.64 -17.61
C LEU A 83 4.64 1.53 -17.28
N ASP A 84 4.33 2.53 -18.10
CA ASP A 84 3.15 3.38 -17.91
C ASP A 84 1.86 2.55 -17.84
N LEU A 85 1.72 1.57 -18.75
CA LEU A 85 0.57 0.66 -18.77
C LEU A 85 0.48 -0.20 -17.50
N ASP A 86 1.61 -0.67 -16.98
CA ASP A 86 1.64 -1.41 -15.72
C ASP A 86 1.28 -0.54 -14.52
N ILE A 87 1.76 0.72 -14.49
CA ILE A 87 1.41 1.69 -13.45
C ILE A 87 -0.09 1.98 -13.47
N ILE A 88 -0.68 2.23 -14.65
CA ILE A 88 -2.13 2.42 -14.81
C ILE A 88 -2.88 1.19 -14.30
N ARG A 89 -2.45 -0.02 -14.67
CA ARG A 89 -3.08 -1.27 -14.23
C ARG A 89 -3.02 -1.44 -12.72
N LEU A 90 -1.86 -1.20 -12.11
CA LEU A 90 -1.67 -1.29 -10.66
C LEU A 90 -2.49 -0.24 -9.91
N GLY A 91 -2.52 1.00 -10.39
CA GLY A 91 -3.33 2.07 -9.82
C GLY A 91 -4.83 1.74 -9.85
N ARG A 92 -5.33 1.13 -10.94
CA ARG A 92 -6.73 0.66 -10.99
C ARG A 92 -7.03 -0.41 -9.94
N LEU A 93 -6.10 -1.33 -9.70
CA LEU A 93 -6.26 -2.37 -8.66
C LEU A 93 -6.25 -1.74 -7.26
N GLU A 94 -5.34 -0.81 -7.01
CA GLU A 94 -5.25 -0.10 -5.73
C GLU A 94 -6.50 0.74 -5.45
N ALA A 95 -6.99 1.51 -6.43
CA ALA A 95 -8.24 2.25 -6.32
C ALA A 95 -9.43 1.32 -6.03
N ALA A 96 -9.48 0.15 -6.68
CA ALA A 96 -10.52 -0.85 -6.41
C ALA A 96 -10.44 -1.40 -4.97
N ASP A 97 -9.24 -1.61 -4.43
CA ASP A 97 -9.05 -2.05 -3.05
C ASP A 97 -9.53 -0.99 -2.04
N PHE A 98 -9.23 0.29 -2.27
CA PHE A 98 -9.75 1.38 -1.44
C PHE A 98 -11.27 1.47 -1.53
N ARG A 99 -11.84 1.41 -2.74
CA ARG A 99 -13.30 1.39 -2.93
C ARG A 99 -13.94 0.23 -2.17
N ALA A 100 -13.35 -0.97 -2.23
CA ALA A 100 -13.84 -2.13 -1.49
C ALA A 100 -13.79 -1.92 0.03
N ALA A 101 -12.74 -1.28 0.56
CA ALA A 101 -12.65 -0.93 1.98
C ALA A 101 -13.72 0.09 2.40
N LEU A 102 -13.96 1.12 1.59
CA LEU A 102 -15.01 2.11 1.84
C LEU A 102 -16.39 1.46 1.87
N ASN A 103 -16.73 0.64 0.86
CA ASN A 103 -18.01 -0.06 0.79
C ASN A 103 -18.22 -0.99 1.99
N ALA A 104 -17.18 -1.72 2.41
CA ALA A 104 -17.26 -2.60 3.58
C ALA A 104 -17.46 -1.85 4.91
N ALA A 105 -16.98 -0.60 4.98
CA ALA A 105 -17.08 0.25 6.16
C ALA A 105 -18.31 1.16 6.17
N GLU A 106 -18.94 1.41 5.01
CA GLU A 106 -20.04 2.34 4.83
C GLU A 106 -21.21 2.16 5.82
N PRO A 107 -21.71 0.94 6.11
CA PRO A 107 -22.84 0.76 7.02
C PRO A 107 -22.56 1.21 8.47
N ARG A 108 -21.28 1.30 8.84
CA ARG A 108 -20.81 1.72 10.17
C ARG A 108 -20.57 3.22 10.26
N GLN A 109 -20.66 3.95 9.16
CA GLN A 109 -20.36 5.38 9.13
C GLN A 109 -21.57 6.24 9.51
N THR A 110 -21.29 7.35 10.18
CA THR A 110 -22.28 8.41 10.37
C THR A 110 -22.48 9.20 9.08
N ALA A 111 -23.58 9.95 8.99
CA ALA A 111 -23.81 10.87 7.86
C ALA A 111 -22.70 11.92 7.74
N ALA A 112 -22.19 12.42 8.87
CA ALA A 112 -21.07 13.37 8.90
C ALA A 112 -19.77 12.75 8.35
N SER A 113 -19.46 11.50 8.73
CA SER A 113 -18.28 10.79 8.21
C SER A 113 -18.36 10.58 6.70
N ARG A 114 -19.53 10.18 6.17
CA ARG A 114 -19.76 10.06 4.72
C ARG A 114 -19.63 11.39 3.99
N ALA A 115 -20.16 12.48 4.56
CA ALA A 115 -20.03 13.81 3.98
C ALA A 115 -18.57 14.28 3.94
N ALA A 116 -17.83 14.06 5.03
CA ALA A 116 -16.40 14.36 5.09
C ALA A 116 -15.60 13.55 4.05
N ALA A 117 -15.91 12.26 3.87
CA ALA A 117 -15.28 11.41 2.87
C ALA A 117 -15.57 11.89 1.44
N ALA A 118 -16.81 12.26 1.14
CA ALA A 118 -17.17 12.81 -0.16
C ALA A 118 -16.45 14.14 -0.45
N ALA A 119 -16.36 15.03 0.55
CA ALA A 119 -15.63 16.29 0.42
C ALA A 119 -14.14 16.06 0.20
N ALA A 120 -13.53 15.13 0.94
CA ALA A 120 -12.11 14.81 0.82
C ALA A 120 -11.79 14.18 -0.56
N ALA A 121 -12.64 13.28 -1.05
CA ALA A 121 -12.51 12.72 -2.39
C ALA A 121 -12.63 13.80 -3.48
N ALA A 122 -13.57 14.74 -3.35
CA ALA A 122 -13.72 15.85 -4.28
C ALA A 122 -12.50 16.78 -4.28
N GLU A 123 -11.94 17.10 -3.10
CA GLU A 123 -10.73 17.91 -3.00
C GLU A 123 -9.52 17.20 -3.63
N ALA A 124 -9.33 15.91 -3.36
CA ALA A 124 -8.28 15.10 -3.99
C ALA A 124 -8.41 15.06 -5.51
N ALA A 125 -9.60 14.81 -6.03
CA ALA A 125 -9.87 14.79 -7.47
C ALA A 125 -9.54 16.15 -8.12
N ALA A 126 -9.88 17.25 -7.45
CA ALA A 126 -9.63 18.60 -7.95
C ALA A 126 -8.13 18.93 -8.09
N LYS A 127 -7.22 18.23 -7.40
CA LYS A 127 -5.77 18.41 -7.54
C LYS A 127 -5.28 18.04 -8.94
N TRP A 128 -6.00 17.19 -9.65
CA TRP A 128 -5.67 16.76 -11.01
C TRP A 128 -6.22 17.68 -12.10
N THR A 129 -7.26 18.46 -11.80
CA THR A 129 -7.93 19.34 -12.78
C THR A 129 -6.96 20.28 -13.52
N PRO A 130 -5.96 20.91 -12.87
CA PRO A 130 -5.02 21.79 -13.56
C PRO A 130 -4.12 21.07 -14.59
N LEU A 131 -4.02 19.74 -14.53
CA LEU A 131 -3.10 18.94 -15.36
C LEU A 131 -3.75 18.37 -16.62
N VAL A 132 -5.06 18.09 -16.62
CA VAL A 132 -5.74 17.38 -17.72
C VAL A 132 -5.59 18.07 -19.08
N GLY A 133 -5.61 19.42 -19.09
CA GLY A 133 -5.48 20.24 -20.30
C GLY A 133 -4.06 20.73 -20.61
N GLN A 134 -3.06 20.27 -19.87
CA GLN A 134 -1.66 20.66 -20.11
C GLN A 134 -1.06 19.92 -21.30
N GLU A 135 0.08 20.41 -21.77
CA GLU A 135 0.89 19.73 -22.77
C GLU A 135 1.28 18.33 -22.30
N GLU A 136 1.42 17.40 -23.24
CA GLU A 136 1.69 16.00 -22.91
C GLU A 136 2.97 15.80 -22.09
N ALA A 137 4.03 16.56 -22.37
CA ALA A 137 5.27 16.49 -21.60
C ALA A 137 5.05 16.81 -20.11
N VAL A 138 4.17 17.77 -19.79
CA VAL A 138 3.81 18.13 -18.41
C VAL A 138 2.99 17.02 -17.76
N ARG A 139 2.02 16.45 -18.49
CA ARG A 139 1.19 15.35 -18.00
C ARG A 139 2.01 14.09 -17.74
N SER A 140 2.91 13.74 -18.65
CA SER A 140 3.84 12.62 -18.54
C SER A 140 4.77 12.79 -17.32
N GLN A 141 5.36 13.98 -17.15
CA GLN A 141 6.17 14.26 -15.97
C GLN A 141 5.36 14.14 -14.67
N ALA A 142 4.15 14.71 -14.61
CA ALA A 142 3.31 14.63 -13.43
C ALA A 142 2.86 13.19 -13.12
N PHE A 143 2.54 12.41 -14.15
CA PHE A 143 2.22 10.99 -14.03
C PHE A 143 3.40 10.19 -13.46
N GLY A 144 4.62 10.42 -13.98
CA GLY A 144 5.83 9.72 -13.52
C GLY A 144 6.31 10.11 -12.12
N LEU A 145 5.98 11.31 -11.63
CA LEU A 145 6.34 11.77 -10.28
C LEU A 145 5.41 11.26 -9.19
N PHE A 146 4.18 10.88 -9.55
CA PHE A 146 3.24 10.32 -8.59
C PHE A 146 3.49 8.81 -8.48
N PHE A 147 4.36 8.42 -7.55
CA PHE A 147 4.57 7.00 -7.24
C PHE A 147 4.47 6.71 -5.75
N GLY A 148 3.47 5.92 -5.40
CA GLY A 148 3.18 5.44 -4.05
C GLY A 148 2.39 6.44 -3.20
N LEU A 149 1.24 6.02 -2.71
CA LEU A 149 0.60 6.73 -1.61
C LEU A 149 1.41 6.52 -0.32
N PRO A 150 1.29 7.43 0.67
CA PRO A 150 1.85 7.17 1.99
C PRO A 150 1.26 5.88 2.51
N GLY A 151 2.09 4.98 3.05
CA GLY A 151 1.65 3.67 3.56
C GLY A 151 0.47 3.72 4.54
N ARG A 152 0.18 4.89 5.11
CA ARG A 152 -1.01 5.13 5.92
C ARG A 152 -2.31 4.87 5.16
N CYS A 153 -2.41 5.13 3.86
CA CYS A 153 -3.63 4.90 3.08
C CYS A 153 -4.07 3.43 3.14
N GLU A 154 -3.13 2.51 2.95
CA GLU A 154 -3.31 1.07 2.95
C GLU A 154 -3.62 0.55 4.36
N HIS A 155 -2.92 1.09 5.37
CA HIS A 155 -3.22 0.78 6.77
C HIS A 155 -4.61 1.27 7.19
N ALA A 156 -5.00 2.49 6.83
CA ALA A 156 -6.34 3.04 7.08
C ALA A 156 -7.42 2.21 6.37
N ALA A 157 -7.19 1.81 5.11
CA ALA A 157 -8.10 0.95 4.36
C ALA A 157 -8.32 -0.40 5.04
N ARG A 158 -7.24 -1.02 5.53
CA ARG A 158 -7.32 -2.25 6.34
C ARG A 158 -8.14 -2.02 7.61
N ARG A 159 -7.85 -0.94 8.35
CA ARG A 159 -8.52 -0.64 9.63
C ARG A 159 -10.02 -0.44 9.46
N ILE A 160 -10.47 0.35 8.47
CA ILE A 160 -11.90 0.54 8.22
C ILE A 160 -12.58 -0.75 7.76
N ARG A 161 -11.92 -1.52 6.87
CA ARG A 161 -12.44 -2.79 6.34
C ARG A 161 -12.68 -3.78 7.47
N LEU A 162 -11.71 -3.93 8.37
CA LEU A 162 -11.72 -4.90 9.47
C LEU A 162 -12.36 -4.39 10.78
N ASN A 163 -12.91 -3.17 10.78
CA ASN A 163 -13.50 -2.55 11.98
C ASN A 163 -12.52 -2.38 13.16
N ILE A 164 -11.27 -2.06 12.87
CA ILE A 164 -10.25 -1.84 13.89
C ILE A 164 -10.44 -0.43 14.45
N THR A 165 -10.97 -0.35 15.67
CA THR A 165 -11.25 0.91 16.37
C THR A 165 -10.18 1.25 17.41
N THR A 166 -9.29 0.32 17.74
CA THR A 166 -8.14 0.58 18.59
C THR A 166 -7.20 1.56 17.90
N PRO A 167 -6.65 2.57 18.60
CA PRO A 167 -5.64 3.44 18.01
C PRO A 167 -4.47 2.65 17.42
N PRO A 168 -3.85 3.14 16.33
CA PRO A 168 -2.58 2.62 15.82
C PRO A 168 -1.53 2.60 16.93
N ALA A 169 -0.61 1.63 16.87
CA ALA A 169 0.55 1.63 17.76
C ALA A 169 1.42 2.87 17.52
N THR A 170 2.00 3.41 18.58
CA THR A 170 3.01 4.48 18.50
C THR A 170 4.40 3.91 18.21
N PRO A 171 5.39 4.74 17.80
CA PRO A 171 6.78 4.32 17.72
C PRO A 171 7.32 3.73 19.03
N GLU A 172 6.98 4.32 20.18
CA GLU A 172 7.34 3.81 21.51
C GLU A 172 6.76 2.40 21.75
N ASP A 173 5.48 2.16 21.42
CA ASP A 173 4.80 0.86 21.59
C ASP A 173 5.47 -0.30 20.82
N VAL A 174 6.29 0.02 19.80
CA VAL A 174 6.98 -0.96 18.95
C VAL A 174 8.51 -0.89 19.08
N GLY A 175 9.02 -0.14 20.05
CA GLY A 175 10.45 -0.08 20.37
C GLY A 175 11.30 0.72 19.37
N LEU A 176 10.73 1.77 18.77
CA LEU A 176 11.44 2.70 17.88
C LEU A 176 12.03 3.94 18.59
N GLU A 177 11.83 4.07 19.90
CA GLU A 177 12.31 5.18 20.74
C GLU A 177 13.16 4.69 21.93
#